data_AF-A0ABD6RVV6-F1
#
_entry.id   AF-A0ABD6RVV6-F1
#
_cell.length_a   1.000
_cell.length_b   1.000
_cell.length_c   1.000
_cell.angle_alpha   90.00
_cell.angle_beta   90.00
_cell.angle_gamma   90.00
#
_symmetry.space_group_name_H-M   'P 1'
#
loop_
_entity.id
_entity.type
_entity.pdbx_description
1 polymer ?
#
loop_
_entity_poly.entity_id
_entity_poly.type
_entity_poly.pdbx_seq_one_letter_code
_entity_poly.pdbx_strand_id
1 'polypeptide(L)'
;KEPNLLPTELERLNALTNRLATLEGIQLGDLLFGRPGQDYRVLSLERPLQVLQIQHLRIPKSEEKNESVTDKLSRSILIVLAAFGKSLMHSDRSIFKVYLQDEASSILKNKEGAASSDKIIR
;
A
#
# COMPACT_ATOMS: atom_id res chain seq x y z
N LYS A 1 -20.43 -26.89 6.56
CA LYS A 1 -21.19 -26.38 7.72
C LYS A 1 -21.17 -24.86 7.61
N GLU A 2 -22.29 -24.25 7.26
CA GLU A 2 -22.35 -22.79 7.25
C GLU A 2 -22.18 -22.28 8.70
N PRO A 3 -21.39 -21.22 8.91
CA PRO A 3 -21.20 -20.67 10.24
C PRO A 3 -22.54 -20.11 10.75
N ASN A 4 -22.94 -20.52 11.96
CA ASN A 4 -24.16 -20.05 12.62
C ASN A 4 -23.92 -18.63 13.17
N LEU A 5 -23.95 -17.64 12.28
CA LEU A 5 -23.74 -16.23 12.59
C LEU A 5 -25.05 -15.59 13.04
N LEU A 6 -24.98 -14.73 14.05
CA LEU A 6 -26.12 -13.90 14.42
C LEU A 6 -26.46 -12.94 13.27
N PRO A 7 -27.74 -12.54 13.08
CA PRO A 7 -28.14 -11.67 11.96
C PRO A 7 -27.31 -10.38 11.84
N THR A 8 -26.94 -9.78 12.97
CA THR A 8 -26.10 -8.56 13.01
C THR A 8 -24.65 -8.83 12.58
N GLU A 9 -24.12 -10.02 12.88
CA GLU A 9 -22.77 -10.41 12.46
C GLU A 9 -22.71 -10.68 10.96
N LEU A 10 -23.76 -11.30 10.42
CA LEU A 10 -23.93 -11.50 8.98
C LEU A 10 -24.01 -10.16 8.24
N GLU A 11 -24.75 -9.19 8.77
CA GLU A 11 -24.85 -7.84 8.21
C GLU A 11 -23.48 -7.14 8.18
N ARG A 12 -22.71 -7.22 9.27
CA ARG A 12 -21.35 -6.65 9.35
C ARG A 12 -20.38 -7.34 8.39
N LEU A 13 -20.45 -8.66 8.28
CA LEU A 13 -19.64 -9.44 7.36
C LEU A 13 -19.94 -9.02 5.91
N ASN A 14 -21.21 -8.94 5.54
CA ASN A 14 -21.63 -8.49 4.22
C ASN A 14 -21.17 -7.05 3.93
N ALA A 15 -21.27 -6.16 4.91
CA ALA A 15 -20.78 -4.79 4.77
C ALA A 15 -19.25 -4.73 4.53
N LEU A 16 -18.47 -5.57 5.23
CA LEU A 16 -17.03 -5.67 5.03
C LEU A 16 -16.69 -6.25 3.66
N THR A 17 -17.32 -7.36 3.27
CA THR A 17 -17.12 -8.01 1.97
C THR A 17 -17.42 -7.05 0.82
N ASN A 18 -18.53 -6.32 0.89
CA ASN A 18 -18.90 -5.34 -0.14
C ASN A 18 -17.87 -4.20 -0.23
N ARG A 19 -17.34 -3.74 0.90
CA ARG A 19 -16.27 -2.72 0.92
C ARG A 19 -14.99 -3.24 0.29
N LEU A 20 -14.56 -4.46 0.61
CA LEU A 20 -13.37 -5.07 0.01
C LEU A 20 -13.55 -5.28 -1.50
N ALA A 21 -14.70 -5.78 -1.95
CA ALA A 21 -15.00 -5.93 -3.37
C ALA A 21 -15.00 -4.58 -4.11
N THR A 22 -15.48 -3.51 -3.47
CA THR A 22 -15.42 -2.16 -4.03
C THR A 22 -13.98 -1.65 -4.14
N LEU A 23 -13.14 -1.93 -3.14
CA LEU A 23 -11.72 -1.58 -3.13
C LEU A 23 -10.89 -2.41 -4.12
N GLU A 24 -11.31 -3.63 -4.45
CA GLU A 24 -10.69 -4.43 -5.50
C GLU A 24 -11.00 -3.84 -6.90
N GLY A 25 -12.21 -3.31 -7.11
CA GLY A 25 -12.66 -2.78 -8.40
C GLY A 25 -12.15 -1.38 -8.77
N ILE A 26 -11.49 -0.66 -7.86
CA ILE A 26 -10.87 0.64 -8.17
C ILE A 26 -9.48 0.44 -8.78
N GLN A 27 -9.00 1.41 -9.57
CA GLN A 27 -7.70 1.30 -10.27
C GLN A 27 -6.50 1.05 -9.32
N LEU A 28 -6.58 1.51 -8.08
CA LEU A 28 -5.56 1.28 -7.06
C LEU A 28 -5.63 -0.12 -6.43
N GLY A 29 -6.72 -0.86 -6.64
CA GLY A 29 -6.94 -2.21 -6.12
C GLY A 29 -5.95 -3.23 -6.68
N ASP A 30 -5.59 -3.12 -7.96
CA ASP A 30 -4.60 -3.99 -8.61
C ASP A 30 -3.20 -3.91 -7.96
N LEU A 31 -2.90 -2.85 -7.20
CA LEU A 31 -1.65 -2.73 -6.46
C LEU A 31 -1.71 -3.41 -5.07
N LEU A 32 -2.90 -3.54 -4.50
CA LEU A 32 -3.12 -4.02 -3.14
C LEU A 32 -3.50 -5.51 -3.09
N PHE A 33 -4.22 -5.99 -4.10
CA PHE A 33 -4.75 -7.34 -4.15
C PHE A 33 -4.02 -8.16 -5.20
N GLY A 34 -3.33 -9.21 -4.75
CA GLY A 34 -2.76 -10.23 -5.63
C GLY A 34 -3.80 -11.30 -5.96
N ARG A 35 -3.79 -11.79 -7.20
CA ARG A 35 -4.65 -12.90 -7.61
C ARG A 35 -3.91 -14.24 -7.43
N PRO A 36 -4.58 -15.32 -7.03
CA PRO A 36 -3.95 -16.64 -6.98
C PRO A 36 -3.31 -17.00 -8.33
N GLY A 37 -2.02 -17.36 -8.30
CA GLY A 37 -1.26 -17.70 -9.51
C GLY A 37 -0.77 -16.52 -10.35
N GLN A 38 -0.89 -15.28 -9.87
CA GLN A 38 -0.36 -14.10 -10.57
C GLN A 38 1.18 -14.03 -10.45
N ASP A 39 1.88 -14.21 -11.58
CA ASP A 39 3.34 -14.08 -11.71
C ASP A 39 3.75 -12.89 -12.62
N TYR A 40 2.79 -12.32 -13.34
CA TYR A 40 2.96 -11.16 -14.21
C TYR A 40 2.80 -9.83 -13.44
N ARG A 41 3.70 -8.87 -13.71
CA ARG A 41 3.73 -7.53 -13.07
C ARG A 41 3.76 -7.51 -11.54
N VAL A 42 4.30 -8.56 -10.92
CA VAL A 42 4.52 -8.63 -9.46
C VAL A 42 5.83 -7.99 -9.05
N LEU A 43 5.94 -7.48 -7.82
CA LEU A 43 7.23 -7.13 -7.22
C LEU A 43 7.92 -8.39 -6.71
N SER A 44 9.23 -8.53 -6.94
CA SER A 44 10.03 -9.69 -6.56
C SER A 44 11.40 -9.27 -6.06
N LEU A 45 11.88 -9.85 -4.96
CA LEU A 45 13.20 -9.53 -4.41
C LEU A 45 14.36 -10.03 -5.29
N GLU A 46 14.09 -10.98 -6.20
CA GLU A 46 15.08 -11.60 -7.08
C GLU A 46 15.35 -10.81 -8.36
N ARG A 47 14.53 -9.79 -8.65
CA ARG A 47 14.68 -9.00 -9.88
C ARG A 47 15.72 -7.90 -9.67
N PRO A 48 16.76 -7.81 -10.54
CA PRO A 48 17.86 -6.86 -10.35
C PRO A 48 17.45 -5.40 -10.53
N LEU A 49 16.40 -5.12 -11.32
CA LEU A 49 15.83 -3.79 -11.47
C LEU A 49 14.31 -3.89 -11.52
N GLN A 50 13.65 -3.02 -10.75
CA GLN A 50 12.20 -2.92 -10.73
C GLN A 50 11.80 -1.45 -10.74
N VAL A 51 10.92 -1.10 -11.67
CA VAL A 51 10.33 0.23 -11.78
C VAL A 51 8.85 0.09 -11.53
N LEU A 52 8.36 0.75 -10.48
CA LEU A 52 6.95 0.81 -10.15
C LEU A 52 6.44 2.22 -10.46
N GLN A 53 5.55 2.31 -11.45
CA GLN A 53 4.85 3.55 -11.77
C GLN A 53 3.41 3.42 -11.32
N ILE A 54 2.96 4.34 -10.47
CA ILE A 54 1.58 4.38 -9.99
C ILE A 54 0.92 5.63 -10.54
N GLN A 55 -0.16 5.43 -11.30
CA GLN A 55 -0.95 6.52 -11.85
C GLN A 55 -2.04 6.93 -10.84
N HIS A 56 -2.49 8.18 -10.96
CA HIS A 56 -3.63 8.71 -10.20
C HIS A 56 -3.47 8.72 -8.67
N LEU A 57 -2.23 8.67 -8.19
CA LEU A 57 -1.95 8.79 -6.77
C LEU A 57 -2.14 10.26 -6.34
N ARG A 58 -3.09 10.49 -5.44
CA ARG A 58 -3.38 11.83 -4.90
C ARG A 58 -2.85 11.95 -3.49
N ILE A 59 -1.99 12.92 -3.26
CA ILE A 59 -1.47 13.22 -1.93
C ILE A 59 -2.35 14.33 -1.36
N PRO A 60 -3.16 14.06 -0.31
CA PRO A 60 -3.94 15.11 0.32
C PRO A 60 -2.99 16.16 0.89
N LYS A 61 -3.28 17.43 0.62
CA LYS A 61 -2.56 18.54 1.28
C LYS A 61 -2.94 18.50 2.77
N SER A 62 -1.94 18.68 3.63
CA SER A 62 -2.02 18.56 5.10
C SER A 62 -3.13 19.39 5.79
N GLU A 63 -3.83 20.28 5.07
CA GLU A 63 -4.81 21.21 5.62
C GLU A 63 -6.26 20.91 5.22
N GLU A 64 -6.51 19.93 4.35
CA GLU A 64 -7.87 19.58 3.96
C GLU A 64 -8.54 18.68 5.01
N LYS A 65 -9.58 19.20 5.66
CA LYS A 65 -10.36 18.46 6.67
C LYS A 65 -11.15 17.27 6.11
N ASN A 66 -11.31 17.19 4.78
CA ASN A 66 -12.13 16.17 4.11
C ASN A 66 -11.29 15.36 3.10
N GLU A 67 -10.46 14.45 3.59
CA GLU A 67 -9.77 13.47 2.73
C GLU A 67 -10.79 12.53 2.07
N SER A 68 -10.76 12.43 0.73
CA SER A 68 -11.58 11.46 0.01
C SER A 68 -11.08 10.03 0.23
N VAL A 69 -11.91 9.02 -0.09
CA VAL A 69 -11.51 7.60 -0.03
C VAL A 69 -10.26 7.34 -0.88
N THR A 70 -10.17 7.98 -2.05
CA THR A 70 -9.03 7.89 -2.96
C THR A 70 -7.76 8.48 -2.35
N ASP A 71 -7.87 9.60 -1.61
CA ASP A 71 -6.71 10.24 -0.97
C ASP A 71 -6.17 9.38 0.17
N LYS A 72 -7.06 8.81 0.99
CA LYS A 72 -6.70 7.86 2.05
C LYS A 72 -6.00 6.64 1.47
N LEU A 73 -6.55 6.07 0.40
CA LEU A 73 -5.96 4.90 -0.24
C LEU A 73 -4.60 5.20 -0.87
N SER A 74 -4.48 6.34 -1.55
CA SER A 74 -3.22 6.82 -2.13
C SER A 74 -2.15 6.98 -1.06
N ARG A 75 -2.49 7.58 0.09
CA ARG A 75 -1.58 7.69 1.24
C ARG A 75 -1.22 6.32 1.81
N SER A 76 -2.18 5.42 1.98
CA SER A 76 -1.92 4.05 2.48
C SER A 76 -0.96 3.30 1.57
N ILE A 77 -1.14 3.40 0.24
CA ILE A 77 -0.25 2.80 -0.75
C ILE A 77 1.18 3.33 -0.62
N LEU A 78 1.34 4.64 -0.52
CA LEU A 78 2.67 5.25 -0.33
C LEU A 78 3.37 4.74 0.94
N ILE A 79 2.64 4.60 2.05
CA ILE A 79 3.16 4.05 3.30
C ILE A 79 3.58 2.59 3.14
N VAL A 80 2.74 1.77 2.48
CA VAL A 80 3.05 0.35 2.21
C VAL A 80 4.29 0.21 1.34
N LEU A 81 4.45 1.05 0.32
CA LEU A 81 5.65 1.06 -0.54
C LEU A 81 6.90 1.47 0.23
N ALA A 82 6.82 2.49 1.09
CA ALA A 82 7.95 2.89 1.93
C ALA A 82 8.36 1.76 2.89
N ALA A 83 7.38 1.07 3.50
CA ALA A 83 7.63 -0.09 4.35
C ALA A 83 8.24 -1.27 3.56
N PHE A 84 7.77 -1.51 2.34
CA PHE A 84 8.35 -2.50 1.42
C PHE A 84 9.80 -2.16 1.07
N GLY A 85 10.07 -0.92 0.65
CA GLY A 85 11.43 -0.44 0.34
C GLY A 85 12.38 -0.63 1.53
N LYS A 86 11.92 -0.31 2.74
CA LYS A 86 12.67 -0.58 3.97
C LYS A 86 12.94 -2.07 4.17
N SER A 87 11.94 -2.93 4.03
CA SER A 87 12.10 -4.39 4.15
C SER A 87 13.10 -4.93 3.12
N LEU A 88 13.03 -4.45 1.87
CA LEU A 88 13.96 -4.78 0.80
C LEU A 88 15.42 -4.42 1.16
N MET A 89 15.67 -3.23 1.73
CA MET A 89 17.01 -2.84 2.19
C MET A 89 17.53 -3.75 3.32
N HIS A 90 16.64 -4.39 4.08
CA HIS A 90 16.99 -5.22 5.24
C HIS A 90 17.00 -6.73 4.98
N SER A 91 16.46 -7.22 3.86
CA SER A 91 16.27 -8.66 3.62
C SER A 91 17.58 -9.43 3.44
N ASP A 92 18.52 -8.85 2.70
CA ASP A 92 19.86 -9.39 2.48
C ASP A 92 20.82 -8.22 2.36
N ARG A 93 21.74 -8.09 3.33
CA ARG A 93 22.70 -6.98 3.41
C ARG A 93 23.97 -7.26 2.60
N SER A 94 24.15 -8.45 2.04
CA SER A 94 25.29 -8.79 1.18
C SER A 94 25.16 -8.20 -0.23
N ILE A 95 23.91 -7.94 -0.65
CA ILE A 95 23.58 -7.35 -1.95
C ILE A 95 23.45 -5.84 -1.78
N PHE A 96 24.21 -5.08 -2.57
CA PHE A 96 24.04 -3.64 -2.66
C PHE A 96 22.70 -3.30 -3.34
N LYS A 97 21.86 -2.50 -2.67
CA LYS A 97 20.52 -2.15 -3.14
C LYS A 97 20.32 -0.64 -3.06
N VAL A 98 19.55 -0.12 -4.01
CA VAL A 98 19.14 1.29 -4.04
C VAL A 98 17.61 1.32 -4.14
N TYR A 99 16.98 2.13 -3.30
CA TYR A 99 15.54 2.38 -3.34
C TYR A 99 15.31 3.88 -3.54
N LEU A 100 14.65 4.23 -4.64
CA LEU A 100 14.30 5.60 -4.99
C LEU A 100 12.77 5.70 -5.01
N GLN A 101 12.24 6.69 -4.30
CA GLN A 101 10.82 6.98 -4.27
C GLN A 101 10.61 8.46 -4.57
N ASP A 102 9.92 8.73 -5.67
CA ASP A 102 9.44 10.07 -5.97
C ASP A 102 8.28 10.44 -5.02
N GLU A 103 8.07 11.73 -4.76
CA GLU A 103 7.07 12.25 -3.80
C GLU A 103 7.29 11.84 -2.32
N ALA A 104 8.48 11.36 -1.95
CA ALA A 104 8.82 11.04 -0.56
C ALA A 104 8.64 12.24 0.41
N SER A 105 8.81 13.47 -0.10
CA SER A 105 8.60 14.72 0.67
C SER A 105 7.17 14.86 1.20
N SER A 106 6.21 14.24 0.54
CA SER A 106 4.80 14.24 0.93
C SER A 106 4.48 13.19 2.00
N ILE A 107 5.23 12.08 2.02
CA ILE A 107 5.16 11.05 3.07
C ILE A 107 5.80 11.57 4.36
N LEU A 108 6.94 12.25 4.25
CA LEU A 108 7.66 12.87 5.38
C LEU A 108 6.86 13.94 6.13
N LYS A 109 5.84 14.54 5.48
CA LYS A 109 4.98 15.56 6.11
C LYS A 109 4.00 14.98 7.13
N ASN A 110 3.82 13.66 7.19
CA ASN A 110 3.01 13.01 8.23
C ASN A 110 3.90 12.26 9.24
N LYS A 111 3.46 12.16 10.50
CA LYS A 111 4.26 11.61 11.61
C LYS A 111 4.72 10.16 11.38
N GLU A 112 3.89 9.36 10.72
CA GLU A 112 4.15 7.93 10.45
C GLU A 112 5.20 7.74 9.34
N GLY A 113 5.12 8.54 8.29
CA GLY A 113 6.04 8.55 7.15
C GLY A 113 7.41 9.11 7.48
N ALA A 114 7.48 10.15 8.32
CA ALA A 114 8.74 10.65 8.89
C ALA A 114 9.47 9.56 9.70
N ALA A 115 8.75 8.87 10.60
CA ALA A 115 9.32 7.80 11.43
C ALA A 115 9.78 6.57 10.61
N SER A 116 9.13 6.28 9.48
CA SER A 116 9.54 5.18 8.60
C SER A 116 10.77 5.54 7.78
N SER A 117 10.87 6.79 7.29
CA SER A 117 11.98 7.27 6.44
C SER A 117 13.29 7.42 7.20
N ASP A 118 13.26 7.90 8.45
CA ASP A 118 14.45 8.04 9.32
C ASP A 118 15.19 6.71 9.55
N LYS A 119 14.48 5.58 9.43
CA LYS A 119 15.07 4.24 9.55
C LYS A 119 15.62 3.69 8.23
N ILE A 120 15.35 4.33 7.09
CA ILE A 120 15.87 3.92 5.78
C ILE A 120 17.25 4.54 5.52
N ILE A 121 17.50 5.75 6.03
CA ILE A 121 18.72 6.53 5.76
C ILE A 121 19.91 6.13 6.67
N ARG A 122 19.84 4.99 7.38
CA ARG A 122 20.87 4.62 8.37
C ARG A 122 21.73 3.44 7.97
#